data_AF-A0A351HXM1-F1
#
_entry.id   AF-A0A351HXM1-F1
#
_cell.length_a   1.000
_cell.length_b   1.000
_cell.length_c   1.000
_cell.angle_alpha   90.00
_cell.angle_beta   90.00
_cell.angle_gamma   90.00
#
_symmetry.space_group_name_H-M   'P 1'
#
loop_
_entity.id
_entity.type
_entity.pdbx_description
1 polymer ?
#
loop_
_entity_poly.entity_id
_entity_poly.type
_entity_poly.pdbx_seq_one_letter_code
_entity_poly.pdbx_strand_id
1 'polypeptide(L)'
;MSNQLKISKEVIELQQLVAPEVNRLIEMRYNILSTISSEQPIGRRNLAFVLDMSERQVRNEIDFFQTQKLVSVERQGVVITDAGNEALIQLKCLLYTYNGLEQLEKELMDRLHLKRVIICPGDMDMNYEVLRFMGRSGAKYVLSVMKYKDTLALTGGSCTAAVADEMRE
;
A
#
# COMPACT_ATOMS: atom_id res chain seq x y z
N MET A 1 -13.38 -13.57 -4.50
CA MET A 1 -13.26 -13.81 -3.04
C MET A 1 -11.92 -13.27 -2.57
N SER A 2 -11.88 -12.03 -2.08
CA SER A 2 -10.65 -11.42 -1.59
C SER A 2 -10.47 -11.80 -0.12
N ASN A 3 -9.54 -12.70 0.15
CA ASN A 3 -9.14 -13.09 1.49
C ASN A 3 -8.38 -11.90 2.12
N GLN A 4 -9.09 -10.94 2.71
CA GLN A 4 -8.46 -9.97 3.59
C GLN A 4 -7.97 -10.76 4.81
N LEU A 5 -6.66 -10.92 4.92
CA LEU A 5 -6.02 -11.34 6.16
C LEU A 5 -6.51 -10.41 7.27
N LYS A 6 -7.43 -10.89 8.10
CA LYS A 6 -7.78 -10.25 9.36
C LYS A 6 -6.62 -10.47 10.32
N ILE A 7 -5.67 -9.56 10.30
CA ILE A 7 -4.58 -9.55 11.28
C ILE A 7 -5.20 -9.14 12.61
N SER A 8 -5.01 -9.95 13.66
CA SER A 8 -5.59 -9.65 14.97
C SER A 8 -4.97 -8.37 15.52
N LYS A 9 -5.82 -7.38 15.79
CA LYS A 9 -5.43 -6.10 16.39
C LYS A 9 -4.70 -6.30 17.72
N GLU A 10 -5.07 -7.34 18.48
CA GLU A 10 -4.43 -7.71 19.74
C GLU A 10 -2.95 -8.09 19.56
N VAL A 11 -2.61 -8.80 18.48
CA VAL A 11 -1.21 -9.18 18.17
C VAL A 11 -0.40 -7.95 17.82
N ILE A 12 -0.99 -7.02 17.09
CA ILE A 12 -0.35 -5.75 16.71
C ILE A 12 -0.09 -4.89 17.94
N GLU A 13 -1.09 -4.71 18.81
CA GLU A 13 -0.96 -3.93 20.05
C GLU A 13 0.11 -4.55 20.98
N LEU A 14 0.12 -5.88 21.10
CA LEU A 14 1.13 -6.59 21.86
C LEU A 14 2.53 -6.40 21.26
N GLN A 15 2.67 -6.52 19.93
CA GLN A 15 3.94 -6.28 19.25
C GLN A 15 4.43 -4.85 19.44
N GLN A 16 3.55 -3.85 19.34
CA GLN A 16 3.90 -2.45 19.58
C GLN A 16 4.39 -2.21 21.02
N LEU A 17 3.83 -2.96 21.99
CA LEU A 17 4.26 -2.88 23.37
C LEU A 17 5.67 -3.47 23.60
N VAL A 18 6.00 -4.59 22.96
CA VAL A 18 7.23 -5.36 23.26
C VAL A 18 8.37 -5.16 22.26
N ALA A 19 8.08 -4.79 21.01
CA ALA A 19 9.07 -4.67 19.93
C ALA A 19 8.67 -3.57 18.91
N PRO A 20 8.50 -2.30 19.34
CA PRO A 20 7.99 -1.21 18.50
C PRO A 20 8.81 -0.95 17.22
N GLU A 21 10.10 -1.26 17.22
CA GLU A 21 11.02 -1.15 16.08
C GLU A 21 10.62 -2.02 14.88
N VAL A 22 9.86 -3.09 15.09
CA VAL A 22 9.38 -3.97 14.02
C VAL A 22 8.48 -3.21 13.05
N ASN A 23 7.67 -2.27 13.55
CA ASN A 23 6.80 -1.46 12.69
C ASN A 23 7.62 -0.60 11.72
N ARG A 24 8.65 0.10 12.23
CA ARG A 24 9.57 0.91 11.39
C ARG A 24 10.30 0.06 10.35
N LEU A 25 10.70 -1.16 10.73
CA LEU A 25 11.37 -2.07 9.81
C LEU A 25 10.42 -2.54 8.68
N ILE A 26 9.16 -2.83 9.02
CA ILE A 26 8.13 -3.21 8.06
C ILE A 26 7.83 -2.05 7.09
N GLU A 27 7.70 -0.83 7.61
CA GLU A 27 7.47 0.37 6.80
C GLU A 27 8.64 0.64 5.84
N MET A 28 9.89 0.58 6.33
CA MET A 28 11.08 0.72 5.49
C MET A 28 11.11 -0.33 4.38
N ARG A 29 10.86 -1.60 4.70
CA ARG A 29 10.89 -2.69 3.71
C ARG A 29 9.75 -2.59 2.69
N TYR A 30 8.57 -2.15 3.13
CA TYR A 30 7.46 -1.83 2.24
C TYR A 30 7.86 -0.73 1.26
N ASN A 31 8.47 0.36 1.73
CA ASN A 31 8.90 1.46 0.86
C ASN A 31 9.92 1.02 -0.19
N ILE A 32 10.88 0.16 0.18
CA ILE A 32 11.84 -0.41 -0.78
C ILE A 32 11.14 -1.26 -1.83
N LEU A 33 10.31 -2.22 -1.41
CA LEU A 33 9.58 -3.09 -2.34
C LEU A 33 8.61 -2.30 -3.23
N SER A 34 7.92 -1.29 -2.68
CA SER A 34 7.03 -0.39 -3.42
C SER A 34 7.77 0.41 -4.48
N THR A 35 8.97 0.91 -4.16
CA THR A 35 9.79 1.65 -5.13
C THR A 35 10.34 0.73 -6.21
N ILE A 36 10.77 -0.48 -5.86
CA ILE A 36 11.16 -1.49 -6.86
C ILE A 36 9.97 -1.83 -7.76
N SER A 37 8.77 -2.02 -7.21
CA SER A 37 7.58 -2.35 -7.99
C SER A 37 7.18 -1.26 -8.99
N SER A 38 7.33 0.01 -8.65
CA SER A 38 6.94 1.14 -9.52
C SER A 38 8.03 1.51 -10.53
N GLU A 39 9.29 1.45 -10.13
CA GLU A 39 10.43 1.93 -10.92
C GLU A 39 11.24 0.80 -11.60
N GLN A 40 10.78 -0.44 -11.53
CA GLN A 40 11.49 -1.57 -12.13
C GLN A 40 11.64 -1.45 -13.65
N PRO A 41 12.78 -1.87 -14.22
CA PRO A 41 13.98 -2.33 -13.51
C PRO A 41 14.77 -1.15 -12.91
N ILE A 42 15.08 -1.20 -11.60
CA ILE A 42 15.80 -0.11 -10.91
C ILE A 42 17.19 -0.54 -10.42
N GLY A 43 18.20 0.30 -10.67
CA GLY A 43 19.56 0.10 -10.15
C GLY A 43 19.70 0.51 -8.67
N ARG A 44 20.57 -0.18 -7.92
CA ARG A 44 20.83 0.06 -6.49
C ARG A 44 21.10 1.52 -6.14
N ARG A 45 21.83 2.22 -7.00
CA ARG A 45 22.23 3.62 -6.79
C ARG A 45 21.05 4.59 -6.91
N ASN A 46 20.20 4.39 -7.92
CA ASN A 46 18.97 5.17 -8.07
C ASN A 46 17.99 4.84 -6.94
N LEU A 47 17.86 3.57 -6.57
CA LEU A 47 17.01 3.16 -5.44
C LEU A 47 17.46 3.80 -4.12
N ALA A 48 18.77 3.83 -3.87
CA ALA A 48 19.36 4.53 -2.71
C ALA A 48 19.08 6.04 -2.72
N PHE A 49 19.18 6.67 -3.88
CA PHE A 49 18.85 8.09 -4.05
C PHE A 49 17.37 8.39 -3.78
N VAL A 50 16.45 7.61 -4.38
CA VAL A 50 15.00 7.80 -4.22
C VAL A 50 14.55 7.61 -2.77
N LEU A 51 15.17 6.68 -2.05
CA LEU A 51 14.79 6.33 -0.68
C LEU A 51 15.57 7.08 0.41
N ASP A 52 16.50 7.97 0.03
CA ASP A 52 17.43 8.63 0.95
C ASP A 52 18.17 7.63 1.87
N MET A 53 18.65 6.54 1.28
CA MET A 53 19.35 5.45 1.96
C MET A 53 20.79 5.33 1.47
N SER A 54 21.69 4.77 2.29
CA SER A 54 23.03 4.44 1.78
C SER A 54 22.97 3.25 0.81
N GLU A 55 23.85 3.25 -0.20
CA GLU A 55 23.98 2.12 -1.15
C GLU A 55 24.23 0.79 -0.42
N ARG A 56 24.94 0.83 0.73
CA ARG A 56 25.19 -0.35 1.57
C ARG A 56 23.91 -0.90 2.19
N GLN A 57 23.04 -0.02 2.71
CA GLN A 57 21.75 -0.45 3.27
C GLN A 57 20.86 -1.03 2.17
N VAL A 58 20.74 -0.35 1.03
CA VAL A 58 19.93 -0.83 -0.10
C VAL A 58 20.43 -2.18 -0.59
N ARG A 59 21.75 -2.38 -0.69
CA ARG A 59 22.32 -3.68 -1.05
C ARG A 59 21.89 -4.78 -0.06
N ASN A 60 22.01 -4.53 1.24
CA ASN A 60 21.65 -5.52 2.26
C ASN A 60 20.16 -5.90 2.17
N GLU A 61 19.27 -4.92 1.95
CA GLU A 61 17.83 -5.19 1.83
C GLU A 61 17.51 -5.93 0.52
N ILE A 62 18.15 -5.59 -0.60
CA ILE A 62 18.00 -6.35 -1.86
C ILE A 62 18.47 -7.78 -1.68
N ASP A 63 19.63 -8.01 -1.06
CA ASP A 63 20.17 -9.36 -0.82
C ASP A 63 19.19 -10.17 0.06
N PHE A 64 18.60 -9.52 1.09
CA PHE A 64 17.55 -10.12 1.92
C PHE A 64 16.31 -10.49 1.09
N PHE A 65 15.78 -9.56 0.29
CA PHE A 65 14.59 -9.80 -0.54
C PHE A 65 14.84 -10.87 -1.62
N GLN A 66 16.03 -10.89 -2.20
CA GLN A 66 16.42 -11.89 -3.19
C GLN A 66 16.48 -13.28 -2.56
N THR A 67 17.02 -13.39 -1.35
CA THR A 67 17.03 -14.64 -0.58
C THR A 67 15.61 -15.15 -0.31
N GLN A 68 14.67 -14.24 -0.06
CA GLN A 68 13.24 -14.56 0.11
C GLN A 68 12.46 -14.69 -1.21
N LYS A 69 13.14 -14.57 -2.37
CA LYS A 69 12.53 -14.60 -3.71
C LYS A 69 11.46 -13.52 -3.97
N LEU A 70 11.49 -12.42 -3.23
CA LEU A 70 10.58 -11.29 -3.42
C LEU A 70 11.03 -10.38 -4.57
N VAL A 71 12.32 -10.41 -4.92
CA VAL A 71 12.89 -9.68 -6.06
C VAL A 71 13.85 -10.57 -6.84
N SER A 72 14.05 -10.23 -8.11
CA SER A 72 15.06 -10.78 -9.01
C SER A 72 16.07 -9.69 -9.37
N VAL A 73 17.36 -10.04 -9.38
CA VAL A 73 18.44 -9.12 -9.78
C VAL A 73 18.89 -9.47 -11.19
N GLU A 74 18.65 -8.56 -12.12
CA GLU A 74 19.01 -8.68 -13.54
C GLU A 74 20.14 -7.70 -13.90
N ARG A 75 20.71 -7.85 -15.09
CA ARG A 75 21.77 -6.92 -15.58
C ARG A 75 21.29 -5.46 -15.65
N GLN A 76 20.01 -5.27 -15.94
CA GLN A 76 19.36 -3.97 -16.11
C GLN A 76 18.91 -3.33 -14.79
N GLY A 77 18.83 -4.10 -13.70
CA GLY A 77 18.34 -3.61 -12.40
C GLY A 77 17.64 -4.69 -11.60
N VAL A 78 16.99 -4.27 -10.52
CA VAL A 78 16.16 -5.12 -9.65
C VAL A 78 14.71 -5.05 -10.13
N VAL A 79 14.08 -6.22 -10.21
CA VAL A 79 12.69 -6.41 -10.63
C VAL A 79 11.95 -7.16 -9.52
N ILE A 80 10.70 -6.79 -9.23
CA ILE A 80 9.85 -7.49 -8.28
C ILE A 80 9.34 -8.80 -8.88
N THR A 81 9.21 -9.84 -8.07
CA THR A 81 8.58 -11.10 -8.48
C THR A 81 7.08 -11.07 -8.20
N ASP A 82 6.33 -12.04 -8.72
CA ASP A 82 4.90 -12.20 -8.37
C ASP A 82 4.70 -12.38 -6.86
N ALA A 83 5.58 -13.16 -6.21
CA ALA A 83 5.58 -13.32 -4.76
C ALA A 83 5.87 -11.99 -4.04
N GLY A 84 6.76 -11.16 -4.59
CA GLY A 84 7.01 -9.80 -4.11
C GLY A 84 5.78 -8.91 -4.21
N ASN A 85 5.08 -8.93 -5.34
CA ASN A 85 3.82 -8.19 -5.54
C ASN A 85 2.74 -8.62 -4.55
N GLU A 86 2.57 -9.92 -4.33
CA GLU A 86 1.62 -10.44 -3.33
C GLU A 86 1.99 -10.00 -1.91
N ALA A 87 3.26 -10.08 -1.55
CA ALA A 87 3.75 -9.61 -0.25
C ALA A 87 3.51 -8.10 -0.06
N LEU A 88 3.69 -7.30 -1.11
CA LEU A 88 3.47 -5.86 -1.10
C LEU A 88 2.01 -5.50 -0.81
N ILE A 89 1.06 -6.23 -1.42
CA ILE A 89 -0.37 -6.07 -1.14
C ILE A 89 -0.68 -6.38 0.33
N GLN A 90 -0.11 -7.46 0.88
CA GLN A 90 -0.34 -7.86 2.28
C GLN A 90 0.32 -6.88 3.26
N LEU A 91 1.54 -6.43 3.00
CA LEU A 91 2.24 -5.42 3.79
C LEU A 91 1.46 -4.11 3.85
N LYS A 92 0.87 -3.69 2.72
CA LYS A 92 0.01 -2.51 2.66
C LYS A 92 -1.20 -2.63 3.60
N CYS A 93 -1.83 -3.79 3.65
CA CYS A 93 -2.92 -4.06 4.59
C CYS A 93 -2.45 -4.03 6.05
N LEU A 94 -1.26 -4.56 6.35
CA LEU A 94 -0.69 -4.53 7.69
C LEU A 94 -0.40 -3.09 8.16
N LEU A 95 0.23 -2.28 7.31
CA LEU A 95 0.51 -0.87 7.59
C LEU A 95 -0.79 -0.07 7.83
N TYR A 96 -1.87 -0.44 7.13
CA TYR A 96 -3.19 0.12 7.38
C TYR A 96 -3.64 -0.03 8.83
N THR A 97 -3.47 -1.22 9.38
CA THR A 97 -3.84 -1.55 10.75
C THR A 97 -2.86 -0.94 11.75
N TYR A 98 -1.56 -0.94 11.46
CA TYR A 98 -0.53 -0.30 12.31
C TYR A 98 -0.75 1.19 12.49
N ASN A 99 -1.17 1.90 11.44
CA ASN A 99 -1.37 3.34 11.49
C ASN A 99 -2.69 3.74 12.16
N GLY A 100 -3.45 2.79 12.72
CA GLY A 100 -4.69 3.07 13.43
C GLY A 100 -5.76 3.73 12.55
N LEU A 101 -5.66 3.56 11.23
CA LEU A 101 -6.49 4.30 10.27
C LEU A 101 -7.96 3.96 10.41
N GLU A 102 -8.31 2.75 10.84
CA GLU A 102 -9.69 2.39 11.17
C GLU A 102 -10.27 3.23 12.32
N GLN A 103 -9.46 3.59 13.32
CA GLN A 103 -9.90 4.44 14.42
C GLN A 103 -10.07 5.90 13.95
N LEU A 104 -9.16 6.37 13.10
CA LEU A 104 -9.27 7.69 12.48
C LEU A 104 -10.46 7.78 11.52
N GLU A 105 -10.73 6.75 10.72
CA GLU A 105 -11.94 6.63 9.89
C GLU A 105 -13.19 6.78 10.76
N LYS A 106 -13.24 6.06 11.89
CA LYS A 106 -14.38 6.12 12.81
C LYS A 106 -14.55 7.51 13.42
N GLU A 107 -13.46 8.11 13.87
CA GLU A 107 -13.49 9.47 14.41
C GLU A 107 -13.94 10.50 13.36
N LEU A 108 -13.48 10.38 12.11
CA LEU A 108 -13.94 11.24 11.02
C LEU A 108 -15.41 11.01 10.67
N MET A 109 -15.88 9.75 10.66
CA MET A 109 -17.30 9.44 10.45
C MET A 109 -18.16 10.10 11.53
N ASP A 110 -17.78 9.99 12.81
CA ASP A 110 -18.53 10.52 13.94
C ASP A 110 -18.52 12.06 13.94
N ARG A 111 -17.36 12.69 13.73
CA ARG A 111 -17.21 14.15 13.76
C ARG A 111 -17.79 14.87 12.55
N LEU A 112 -17.74 14.26 11.37
CA LEU A 112 -18.21 14.85 10.11
C LEU A 112 -19.59 14.32 9.67
N HIS A 113 -20.19 13.42 10.46
CA HIS A 113 -21.47 12.78 10.16
C HIS A 113 -21.51 12.08 8.79
N LEU A 114 -20.40 11.42 8.44
CA LEU A 114 -20.25 10.69 7.18
C LEU A 114 -20.67 9.22 7.35
N LYS A 115 -21.36 8.67 6.36
CA LYS A 115 -21.78 7.25 6.39
C LYS A 115 -20.61 6.28 6.26
N ARG A 116 -19.55 6.70 5.56
CA ARG A 116 -18.33 5.91 5.37
C ARG A 116 -17.17 6.86 5.14
N VAL A 117 -16.05 6.56 5.80
CA VAL A 117 -14.73 7.09 5.48
C VAL A 117 -13.83 5.90 5.17
N ILE A 118 -13.02 6.04 4.13
CA ILE A 118 -11.94 5.10 3.82
C ILE A 118 -10.68 5.92 3.74
N ILE A 119 -9.73 5.68 4.64
CA ILE A 119 -8.42 6.31 4.56
C ILE A 119 -7.52 5.43 3.71
N CYS A 120 -6.56 6.03 3.02
CA CYS A 120 -5.56 5.31 2.25
C CYS A 120 -4.19 5.84 2.68
N PRO A 121 -3.31 5.01 3.27
CA PRO A 121 -1.99 5.46 3.66
C PRO A 121 -1.16 5.84 2.43
N GLY A 122 -0.45 6.95 2.53
CA GLY A 122 0.45 7.47 1.51
C GLY A 122 0.35 8.97 1.35
N ASP A 123 1.26 9.51 0.55
CA ASP A 123 1.30 10.92 0.15
C ASP A 123 1.35 10.98 -1.39
N MET A 124 0.37 11.67 -1.99
CA MET A 124 0.24 11.78 -3.45
C MET A 124 1.34 12.66 -4.06
N ASP A 125 1.89 13.61 -3.29
CA ASP A 125 2.97 14.48 -3.77
C ASP A 125 4.29 13.69 -3.92
N MET A 126 4.44 12.62 -3.15
CA MET A 126 5.60 11.74 -3.16
C MET A 126 5.43 10.52 -4.07
N ASN A 127 4.20 9.99 -4.18
CA ASN A 127 3.93 8.78 -4.95
C ASN A 127 2.55 8.79 -5.60
N TYR A 128 2.50 8.92 -6.94
CA TYR A 128 1.25 8.93 -7.70
C TYR A 128 0.46 7.61 -7.62
N GLU A 129 1.09 6.48 -7.29
CA GLU A 129 0.38 5.21 -7.05
C GLU A 129 -0.59 5.29 -5.85
N VAL A 130 -0.45 6.29 -4.99
CA VAL A 130 -1.43 6.58 -3.92
C VAL A 130 -2.79 6.93 -4.54
N LEU A 131 -2.83 7.70 -5.64
CA LEU A 131 -4.08 8.02 -6.32
C LEU A 131 -4.77 6.76 -6.87
N ARG A 132 -4.00 5.88 -7.51
CA ARG A 132 -4.52 4.61 -8.02
C ARG A 132 -5.06 3.72 -6.91
N PHE A 133 -4.37 3.71 -5.77
CA PHE A 133 -4.81 2.98 -4.59
C PHE A 133 -6.10 3.55 -3.99
N MET A 134 -6.23 4.88 -3.90
CA MET A 134 -7.50 5.52 -3.52
C MET A 134 -8.61 5.16 -4.51
N GLY A 135 -8.32 5.20 -5.80
CA GLY A 135 -9.22 4.79 -6.88
C GLY A 135 -9.76 3.38 -6.66
N ARG A 136 -8.85 2.41 -6.45
CA ARG A 136 -9.21 1.01 -6.18
C ARG A 136 -10.05 0.83 -4.91
N SER A 137 -9.68 1.51 -3.83
CA SER A 137 -10.43 1.46 -2.57
C SER A 137 -11.83 2.04 -2.72
N GLY A 138 -11.95 3.18 -3.42
CA GLY A 138 -13.22 3.81 -3.76
C GLY A 138 -14.10 2.93 -4.65
N ALA A 139 -13.54 2.37 -5.73
CA ALA A 139 -14.22 1.47 -6.65
C ALA A 139 -14.81 0.26 -5.92
N LYS A 140 -13.98 -0.39 -5.09
CA LYS A 140 -14.41 -1.53 -4.26
C LYS A 140 -15.57 -1.17 -3.34
N TYR A 141 -15.53 -0.01 -2.70
CA TYR A 141 -16.61 0.43 -1.82
C TYR A 141 -17.90 0.73 -2.59
N VAL A 142 -17.81 1.50 -3.68
CA VAL A 142 -18.96 1.84 -4.53
C VAL A 142 -19.64 0.57 -5.03
N LEU A 143 -18.88 -0.38 -5.59
CA LEU A 143 -19.40 -1.67 -6.05
C LEU A 143 -20.03 -2.52 -4.93
N SER A 144 -19.57 -2.36 -3.69
CA SER A 144 -20.13 -3.10 -2.54
C SER A 144 -21.50 -2.57 -2.07
N VAL A 145 -21.82 -1.31 -2.36
CA VAL A 145 -23.08 -0.67 -1.93
C VAL A 145 -24.08 -0.49 -3.07
N MET A 146 -23.60 -0.50 -4.31
CA MET A 146 -24.42 -0.38 -5.51
C MET A 146 -25.31 -1.61 -5.70
N LYS A 147 -26.53 -1.37 -6.14
CA LYS A 147 -27.53 -2.41 -6.44
C LYS A 147 -27.91 -2.38 -7.91
N TYR A 148 -28.55 -3.47 -8.35
CA TYR A 148 -29.11 -3.55 -9.68
C TYR A 148 -30.09 -2.39 -9.93
N LYS A 149 -29.89 -1.67 -11.04
CA LYS A 149 -30.64 -0.47 -11.46
C LYS A 149 -30.40 0.80 -10.63
N ASP A 150 -29.36 0.85 -9.80
CA ASP A 150 -28.92 2.13 -9.24
C ASP A 150 -28.37 3.06 -10.34
N THR A 151 -28.65 4.35 -10.23
CA THR A 151 -28.05 5.38 -11.09
C THR A 151 -26.87 6.01 -10.36
N LEU A 152 -25.67 5.90 -10.93
CA LEU A 152 -24.46 6.55 -10.39
C LEU A 152 -24.25 7.92 -11.05
N ALA A 153 -24.33 8.99 -10.27
CA ALA A 153 -23.91 10.32 -10.70
C ALA A 153 -22.40 10.47 -10.55
N LEU A 154 -21.74 11.00 -11.59
CA LEU A 154 -20.28 11.17 -11.63
C LEU A 154 -19.92 12.65 -11.78
N THR A 155 -18.87 13.07 -11.08
CA THR A 155 -18.19 14.34 -11.30
C THR A 155 -16.98 14.14 -12.22
N GLY A 156 -16.36 15.24 -12.67
CA GLY A 156 -15.07 15.18 -13.37
C GLY A 156 -13.87 15.18 -12.40
N GLY A 157 -12.67 15.01 -12.95
CA GLY A 157 -11.40 15.12 -12.23
C GLY A 157 -10.61 13.81 -12.13
N SER A 158 -9.31 13.92 -11.84
CA SER A 158 -8.39 12.79 -11.76
C SER A 158 -8.77 11.78 -10.66
N CYS A 159 -9.27 12.24 -9.52
CA CYS A 159 -9.76 11.37 -8.45
C CYS A 159 -10.95 10.50 -8.89
N THR A 160 -11.93 11.09 -9.56
CA THR A 160 -13.09 10.34 -10.06
C THR A 160 -12.70 9.40 -11.19
N ALA A 161 -11.78 9.81 -12.08
CA ALA A 161 -11.24 8.96 -13.13
C ALA A 161 -10.51 7.72 -12.55
N ALA A 162 -9.65 7.91 -11.54
CA ALA A 162 -8.93 6.82 -10.90
C ALA A 162 -9.87 5.77 -10.26
N VAL A 163 -11.03 6.20 -9.75
CA VAL A 163 -12.07 5.26 -9.27
C VAL A 163 -12.66 4.49 -10.45
N ALA A 164 -13.10 5.19 -11.51
CA ALA A 164 -13.73 4.57 -12.67
C ALA A 164 -12.80 3.55 -13.37
N ASP A 165 -11.51 3.87 -13.50
CA ASP A 165 -10.50 3.00 -14.12
C ASP A 165 -10.29 1.66 -13.38
N GLU A 166 -10.61 1.64 -12.08
CA GLU A 166 -10.50 0.48 -11.20
C GLU A 166 -11.85 -0.24 -11.01
N MET A 167 -12.96 0.26 -11.56
CA MET A 167 -14.29 -0.40 -11.54
C MET A 167 -14.46 -1.50 -12.61
N ARG A 168 -13.39 -2.22 -12.94
CA ARG A 168 -13.40 -3.24 -14.01
C ARG A 168 -14.31 -4.42 -13.65
N GLU A 169 -15.00 -4.95 -14.67
CA GLU A 169 -15.84 -6.16 -14.61
C GLU A 169 -15.08 -7.41 -14.14
#